data_AF-A0A0B6Y7P2-F1
#
_entry.id   AF-A0A0B6Y7P2-F1
#
_cell.length_a   1.000
_cell.length_b   1.000
_cell.length_c   1.000
_cell.angle_alpha   90.00
_cell.angle_beta   90.00
_cell.angle_gamma   90.00
#
_symmetry.space_group_name_H-M   'P 1'
#
loop_
_entity.id
_entity.type
_entity.pdbx_description
1 polymer ?
#
loop_
_entity_poly.entity_id
_entity_poly.type
_entity_poly.pdbx_seq_one_letter_code
_entity_poly.pdbx_strand_id
1 'polypeptide(L)'
;MSNKTGQATTGTMKLMKNSTVIRTYDADGLRRRAACLCFRDRTEQEVLLISSTHDVEKWIVPGGGIDPGEEPTVAAEREAFEEAGATGVVDRLLGIFENEEKNTRTWVYAFYVLHLEDHWTESKSLDRRRQWFLLCDAKKVLSIHKPLQVCYINVVESTKYTS
;
A
#
# COMPACT_ATOMS: atom_id res chain seq x y z
N MET A 1 12.43 56.69 -4.15
CA MET A 1 12.80 55.44 -4.84
C MET A 1 12.76 54.33 -3.81
N SER A 2 11.62 53.63 -3.73
CA SER A 2 11.38 52.57 -2.75
C SER A 2 11.46 51.24 -3.47
N ASN A 3 12.58 50.52 -3.33
CA ASN A 3 12.68 49.14 -3.83
C ASN A 3 12.19 48.17 -2.76
N LYS A 4 10.99 47.63 -2.98
CA LYS A 4 10.50 46.39 -2.37
C LYS A 4 10.68 45.27 -3.40
N THR A 5 11.54 44.30 -3.10
CA THR A 5 11.57 42.97 -3.72
C THR A 5 11.89 42.03 -2.56
N GLY A 6 10.92 41.29 -2.01
CA GLY A 6 10.20 40.20 -2.67
C GLY A 6 10.80 38.89 -2.18
N GLN A 7 10.55 38.53 -0.91
CA GLN A 7 10.92 37.22 -0.37
C GLN A 7 10.05 36.16 -1.04
N ALA A 8 10.68 35.34 -1.89
CA ALA A 8 10.07 34.16 -2.46
C ALA A 8 9.86 33.13 -1.33
N THR A 9 8.60 32.81 -1.07
CA THR A 9 8.18 31.68 -0.26
C THR A 9 8.69 30.38 -0.88
N THR A 10 9.51 29.64 -0.16
CA THR A 10 9.98 28.31 -0.53
C THR A 10 8.80 27.35 -0.52
N GLY A 11 8.08 27.26 -1.65
CA GLY A 11 7.14 26.18 -1.92
C GLY A 11 7.91 24.87 -1.96
N THR A 12 7.51 23.93 -1.10
CA THR A 12 8.02 22.56 -1.07
C THR A 12 7.84 21.93 -2.45
N MET A 13 8.95 21.72 -3.14
CA MET A 13 8.96 20.99 -4.41
C MET A 13 8.51 19.56 -4.15
N LYS A 14 7.32 19.25 -4.67
CA LYS A 14 6.73 17.92 -4.75
C LYS A 14 7.69 17.04 -5.56
N LEU A 15 8.42 16.12 -4.91
CA LEU A 15 9.05 15.02 -5.62
C LEU A 15 7.92 14.13 -6.18
N MET A 16 7.52 14.42 -7.41
CA MET A 16 6.64 13.57 -8.19
C MET A 16 7.44 12.30 -8.48
N LYS A 17 6.91 11.11 -8.11
CA LYS A 17 7.39 9.83 -8.68
C LYS A 17 7.52 10.06 -10.18
N ASN A 18 8.72 9.87 -10.74
CA ASN A 18 9.02 10.12 -12.15
C ASN A 18 7.86 9.61 -13.02
N SER A 19 7.32 10.50 -13.86
CA SER A 19 6.14 10.32 -14.71
C SER A 19 6.30 9.26 -15.82
N THR A 20 7.23 8.32 -15.66
CA THR A 20 7.59 7.26 -16.62
C THR A 20 6.98 5.90 -16.28
N VAL A 21 6.30 5.77 -15.13
CA VAL A 21 5.63 4.52 -14.76
C VAL A 21 4.40 4.31 -15.64
N ILE A 22 4.50 3.39 -16.59
CA ILE A 22 3.41 3.01 -17.49
C ILE A 22 2.34 2.31 -16.64
N ARG A 23 1.16 2.92 -16.55
CA ARG A 23 0.01 2.31 -15.86
C ARG A 23 -0.60 1.24 -16.75
N THR A 24 -0.91 0.09 -16.16
CA THR A 24 -1.63 -0.99 -16.85
C THR A 24 -3.12 -0.97 -16.49
N TYR A 25 -3.94 -1.43 -17.42
CA TYR A 25 -5.40 -1.44 -17.33
C TYR A 25 -5.95 -2.78 -17.85
N ASP A 26 -7.04 -3.25 -17.26
CA ASP A 26 -7.82 -4.37 -17.78
C ASP A 26 -8.65 -3.94 -18.99
N ALA A 27 -9.24 -4.91 -19.70
CA ALA A 27 -10.04 -4.66 -20.90
C ALA A 27 -11.30 -3.80 -20.65
N ASP A 28 -11.82 -3.83 -19.41
CA ASP A 28 -12.94 -3.01 -18.94
C ASP A 28 -12.51 -1.61 -18.46
N GLY A 29 -11.22 -1.27 -18.58
CA GLY A 29 -10.68 0.05 -18.26
C GLY A 29 -10.29 0.24 -16.80
N LEU A 30 -10.39 -0.78 -15.94
CA LEU A 30 -9.93 -0.70 -14.55
C LEU A 30 -8.40 -0.73 -14.47
N ARG A 31 -7.79 0.20 -13.74
CA ARG A 31 -6.34 0.20 -13.52
C ARG A 31 -5.95 -1.01 -12.66
N ARG A 32 -4.95 -1.77 -13.12
CA ARG A 32 -4.46 -2.97 -12.43
C ARG A 32 -3.52 -2.60 -11.28
N ARG A 33 -3.74 -3.22 -10.12
CA ARG A 33 -2.98 -2.99 -8.88
C ARG A 33 -2.73 -4.29 -8.12
N ALA A 34 -1.67 -4.32 -7.33
CA ALA A 34 -1.42 -5.42 -6.40
C ALA A 34 -1.15 -4.87 -5.00
N ALA A 35 -1.50 -5.66 -3.98
CA ALA A 35 -1.30 -5.30 -2.58
C ALA A 35 -1.07 -6.55 -1.72
N CYS A 36 -0.46 -6.34 -0.56
CA CYS A 36 -0.18 -7.40 0.42
C CYS A 36 -0.79 -7.05 1.78
N LEU A 37 -1.50 -8.00 2.39
CA LEU A 37 -1.61 -8.01 3.85
C LEU A 37 -0.33 -8.64 4.40
N CYS A 38 0.62 -7.77 4.76
CA CYS A 38 1.92 -8.15 5.30
C CYS A 38 1.76 -8.57 6.77
N PHE A 39 1.59 -9.86 7.04
CA PHE A 39 1.49 -10.41 8.38
C PHE A 39 2.86 -10.58 9.03
N ARG A 40 2.90 -10.42 10.36
CA ARG A 40 4.11 -10.67 11.15
C ARG A 40 4.53 -12.14 11.09
N ASP A 41 3.56 -13.04 11.13
CA ASP A 41 3.78 -14.48 11.12
C ASP A 41 2.51 -15.24 10.65
N ARG A 42 2.59 -16.57 10.65
CA ARG A 42 1.50 -17.48 10.23
C ARG A 42 0.28 -17.48 11.17
N THR A 43 0.33 -16.81 12.33
CA THR A 43 -0.87 -16.65 13.18
C THR A 43 -1.85 -15.64 12.59
N GLU A 44 -1.38 -14.76 11.71
CA GLU A 44 -2.17 -13.73 11.03
C GLU A 44 -3.00 -12.90 12.01
N GLN A 45 -2.38 -12.46 13.12
CA GLN A 45 -3.01 -11.59 14.11
C GLN A 45 -2.60 -10.12 13.98
N GLU A 46 -1.37 -9.88 13.50
CA GLU A 46 -0.84 -8.55 13.25
C GLU A 46 -0.52 -8.36 11.77
N VAL A 47 -0.84 -7.18 11.26
CA VAL A 47 -0.56 -6.75 9.89
C VAL A 47 0.23 -5.44 9.91
N LEU A 48 1.18 -5.31 8.97
CA LEU A 48 1.94 -4.09 8.77
C LEU A 48 1.14 -3.14 7.88
N LEU A 49 0.84 -1.95 8.39
CA LEU A 49 0.29 -0.85 7.59
C LEU A 49 1.37 0.21 7.38
N ILE A 50 1.17 1.00 6.33
CA ILE A 50 2.03 2.14 6.00
C ILE A 50 1.24 3.44 6.01
N SER A 51 1.91 4.57 6.22
CA SER A 51 1.27 5.86 6.11
C SER A 51 0.93 6.20 4.64
N SER A 52 -0.14 6.95 4.45
CA SER A 52 -0.52 7.48 3.15
C SER A 52 0.43 8.61 2.75
N THR A 53 0.89 8.60 1.49
CA THR A 53 1.72 9.67 0.93
C THR A 53 1.02 11.02 0.85
N HIS A 54 -0.31 11.06 0.89
CA HIS A 54 -1.09 12.29 0.85
C HIS A 54 -1.36 12.87 2.24
N ASP A 55 -1.24 12.05 3.28
CA ASP A 55 -1.56 12.38 4.66
C ASP A 55 -0.93 11.33 5.57
N VAL A 56 0.18 11.70 6.22
CA VAL A 56 1.02 10.78 6.99
C VAL A 56 0.35 10.24 8.25
N GLU A 57 -0.76 10.85 8.67
CA GLU A 57 -1.55 10.42 9.83
C GLU A 57 -2.60 9.35 9.45
N LYS A 58 -2.79 9.09 8.15
CA LYS A 58 -3.69 8.05 7.64
C LYS A 58 -2.91 6.79 7.29
N TRP A 59 -3.44 5.64 7.69
CA TRP A 59 -2.86 4.33 7.42
C TRP A 59 -3.53 3.65 6.22
N ILE A 60 -2.74 2.90 5.46
CA ILE A 60 -3.19 2.11 4.31
C ILE A 60 -2.45 0.76 4.27
N VAL A 61 -3.05 -0.21 3.56
CA VAL A 61 -2.39 -1.45 3.15
C VAL A 61 -1.36 -1.13 2.05
N PRO A 62 -0.12 -1.64 2.13
CA PRO A 62 0.90 -1.44 1.10
C PRO A 62 0.46 -2.04 -0.24
N GLY A 63 0.68 -1.30 -1.32
CA GLY A 63 0.32 -1.74 -2.66
C GLY A 63 0.30 -0.62 -3.69
N GLY A 64 0.43 -1.00 -4.95
CA GLY A 64 0.59 -0.06 -6.05
C GLY A 64 0.17 -0.63 -7.40
N GLY A 65 0.73 -0.08 -8.48
CA GLY A 65 0.37 -0.47 -9.84
C GLY A 65 1.09 -1.75 -10.24
N ILE A 66 0.45 -2.55 -11.09
CA ILE A 66 1.13 -3.66 -11.77
C ILE A 66 1.80 -3.11 -13.02
N ASP A 67 3.09 -3.35 -13.20
CA ASP A 67 3.85 -2.89 -14.37
C ASP A 67 3.57 -3.74 -15.63
N PRO A 68 3.85 -3.25 -16.85
CA PRO A 68 3.63 -4.02 -18.07
C PRO A 68 4.41 -5.34 -18.08
N GLY A 69 3.69 -6.46 -18.26
CA GLY A 69 4.28 -7.81 -18.23
C GLY A 69 4.61 -8.34 -16.83
N GLU A 70 4.31 -7.57 -15.78
CA GLU A 70 4.51 -7.99 -14.39
C GLU A 70 3.33 -8.87 -13.91
N GLU A 71 3.66 -9.98 -13.24
CA GLU A 71 2.66 -10.82 -12.59
C GLU A 71 2.13 -10.14 -11.32
N PRO A 72 0.84 -10.25 -10.97
CA PRO A 72 0.30 -9.59 -9.79
C PRO A 72 0.98 -9.96 -8.47
N THR A 73 1.48 -11.20 -8.34
CA THR A 73 2.26 -11.65 -7.17
C THR A 73 3.59 -10.92 -7.06
N VAL A 74 4.32 -10.79 -8.18
CA VAL A 74 5.60 -10.07 -8.25
C VAL A 74 5.40 -8.59 -7.94
N ALA A 75 4.33 -7.98 -8.47
CA ALA A 75 3.96 -6.61 -8.14
C ALA A 75 3.66 -6.45 -6.64
N ALA A 76 2.97 -7.41 -6.02
CA ALA A 76 2.65 -7.36 -4.60
C ALA A 76 3.92 -7.43 -3.72
N GLU A 77 4.90 -8.27 -4.09
CA GLU A 77 6.21 -8.35 -3.42
C GLU A 77 7.02 -7.07 -3.58
N ARG A 78 7.11 -6.55 -4.81
CA ARG A 78 7.80 -5.29 -5.11
C ARG A 78 7.21 -4.13 -4.29
N GLU A 79 5.89 -3.98 -4.28
CA GLU A 79 5.23 -2.90 -3.55
C GLU A 79 5.38 -3.05 -2.03
N ALA A 80 5.33 -4.27 -1.48
CA ALA A 80 5.62 -4.51 -0.07
C ALA A 80 7.06 -4.07 0.30
N PHE A 81 8.02 -4.34 -0.58
CA PHE A 81 9.40 -3.91 -0.40
C PHE A 81 9.56 -2.39 -0.57
N GLU A 82 9.05 -1.80 -1.65
CA GLU A 82 9.20 -0.38 -1.96
C GLU A 82 8.51 0.52 -0.94
N GLU A 83 7.28 0.19 -0.55
CA GLU A 83 6.47 1.05 0.30
C GLU A 83 6.68 0.79 1.80
N ALA A 84 6.97 -0.46 2.18
CA ALA A 84 7.09 -0.86 3.59
C ALA A 84 8.48 -1.39 3.99
N GLY A 85 9.41 -1.58 3.05
CA GLY A 85 10.71 -2.19 3.32
C GLY A 85 10.61 -3.65 3.76
N ALA A 86 9.54 -4.35 3.39
CA ALA A 86 9.28 -5.71 3.83
C ALA A 86 9.71 -6.73 2.77
N THR A 87 10.51 -7.72 3.18
CA THR A 87 10.80 -8.93 2.38
C THR A 87 10.22 -10.14 3.08
N GLY A 88 9.84 -11.16 2.30
CA GLY A 88 9.02 -12.23 2.81
C GLY A 88 8.50 -13.14 1.70
N VAL A 89 7.41 -13.85 2.01
CA VAL A 89 6.83 -14.85 1.11
C VAL A 89 5.37 -14.50 0.85
N VAL A 90 5.02 -14.30 -0.44
CA VAL A 90 3.62 -14.33 -0.88
C VAL A 90 3.11 -15.76 -0.78
N ASP A 91 1.95 -15.92 -0.17
CA ASP A 91 1.36 -17.23 0.11
C ASP A 91 0.13 -17.48 -0.77
N ARG A 92 -1.02 -16.88 -0.41
CA ARG A 92 -2.29 -17.11 -1.10
C ARG A 92 -2.94 -15.81 -1.55
N LEU A 93 -3.69 -15.89 -2.65
CA LEU A 93 -4.61 -14.83 -3.06
C LEU A 93 -5.77 -14.77 -2.08
N LEU A 94 -5.97 -13.61 -1.44
CA LEU A 94 -7.12 -13.35 -0.58
C LEU A 94 -8.33 -12.93 -1.41
N GLY A 95 -8.10 -12.21 -2.50
CA GLY A 95 -9.17 -11.84 -3.42
C GLY A 95 -8.77 -10.76 -4.41
N ILE A 96 -9.71 -10.45 -5.28
CA ILE A 96 -9.61 -9.36 -6.24
C ILE A 96 -10.69 -8.34 -5.87
N PHE A 97 -10.27 -7.11 -5.60
CA PHE A 97 -11.14 -6.07 -5.07
C PHE A 97 -11.18 -4.88 -6.02
N GLU A 98 -12.38 -4.48 -6.39
CA GLU A 98 -12.62 -3.35 -7.27
C GLU A 98 -12.98 -2.10 -6.47
N ASN A 99 -12.43 -0.97 -6.88
CA ASN A 99 -12.76 0.34 -6.34
C ASN A 99 -13.30 1.19 -7.49
N GLU A 100 -14.62 1.33 -7.55
CA GLU A 100 -15.32 2.09 -8.60
C GLU A 100 -14.90 3.57 -8.57
N GLU A 101 -14.81 4.19 -7.38
CA GLU A 101 -14.44 5.60 -7.22
C GLU A 101 -13.03 5.93 -7.75
N LYS A 102 -12.12 4.97 -7.67
CA LYS A 102 -10.73 5.10 -8.16
C LYS A 102 -10.50 4.42 -9.49
N ASN A 103 -11.51 3.72 -10.02
CA ASN A 103 -11.44 2.91 -11.22
C ASN A 103 -10.23 1.95 -11.21
N THR A 104 -10.12 1.14 -10.14
CA THR A 104 -9.00 0.19 -9.96
C THR A 104 -9.47 -1.21 -9.62
N ARG A 105 -8.73 -2.22 -10.08
CA ARG A 105 -8.84 -3.62 -9.65
C ARG A 105 -7.55 -4.03 -8.94
N THR A 106 -7.66 -4.48 -7.69
CA THR A 106 -6.51 -4.82 -6.83
C THR A 106 -6.50 -6.30 -6.48
N TRP A 107 -5.44 -7.00 -6.88
CA TRP A 107 -5.14 -8.36 -6.41
C TRP A 107 -4.49 -8.26 -5.04
N VAL A 108 -5.08 -8.90 -4.03
CA VAL A 108 -4.63 -8.80 -2.64
C VAL A 108 -4.15 -10.16 -2.17
N TYR A 109 -2.91 -10.23 -1.68
CA TYR A 109 -2.27 -11.46 -1.24
C TYR A 109 -2.00 -11.46 0.27
N ALA A 110 -2.00 -12.64 0.87
CA ALA A 110 -1.36 -12.85 2.16
C ALA A 110 0.16 -12.89 1.94
N PHE A 111 0.88 -12.11 2.73
CA PHE A 111 2.33 -12.01 2.67
C PHE A 111 2.90 -12.15 4.08
N TYR A 112 3.89 -13.00 4.27
CA TYR A 112 4.50 -13.21 5.58
C TYR A 112 5.89 -12.61 5.62
N VAL A 113 6.03 -11.58 6.46
CA VAL A 113 7.26 -10.81 6.58
C VAL A 113 8.34 -11.67 7.24
N LEU A 114 9.48 -11.81 6.56
CA LEU A 114 10.68 -12.44 7.10
C LEU A 114 11.65 -11.40 7.62
N HIS A 115 11.83 -10.31 6.89
CA HIS A 115 12.72 -9.21 7.28
C HIS A 115 12.10 -7.85 6.97
N LEU A 116 12.44 -6.88 7.81
CA LEU A 116 12.12 -5.47 7.62
C LEU A 116 13.43 -4.69 7.49
N GLU A 117 13.60 -3.98 6.38
CA GLU A 117 14.73 -3.09 6.17
C GLU A 117 14.64 -1.91 7.14
N ASP A 118 15.72 -1.58 7.85
CA ASP A 118 15.77 -0.41 8.74
C ASP A 118 15.59 0.89 7.96
N HIS A 119 16.05 0.91 6.70
CA HIS A 119 16.04 2.08 5.83
C HIS A 119 15.66 1.71 4.39
N TRP A 120 14.40 1.90 4.03
CA TRP A 120 13.88 1.55 2.71
C TRP A 120 13.61 2.77 1.82
N THR A 121 13.36 2.52 0.53
CA THR A 121 13.25 3.54 -0.52
C THR A 121 12.28 4.66 -0.14
N GLU A 122 11.03 4.32 0.19
CA GLU A 122 10.01 5.34 0.42
C GLU A 122 10.05 5.99 1.80
N SER A 123 10.63 5.35 2.81
CA SER A 123 10.93 6.04 4.08
C SER A 123 11.84 7.25 3.82
N LYS A 124 12.88 7.06 3.01
CA LYS A 124 13.86 8.11 2.70
C LYS A 124 13.27 9.20 1.82
N SER A 125 12.51 8.83 0.80
CA SER A 125 12.06 9.79 -0.22
C SER A 125 10.72 10.44 0.09
N LEU A 126 9.86 9.83 0.91
CA LEU A 126 8.47 10.25 1.10
C LEU A 126 8.06 10.42 2.57
N ASP A 127 8.99 10.32 3.53
CA ASP A 127 8.70 10.30 4.98
C ASP A 127 7.63 9.26 5.35
N ARG A 128 7.65 8.13 4.65
CA ARG A 128 6.67 7.07 4.82
C ARG A 128 6.94 6.32 6.11
N ARG A 129 5.90 6.19 6.94
CA ARG A 129 5.93 5.45 8.20
C ARG A 129 5.35 4.06 7.99
N ARG A 130 5.75 3.11 8.82
CA ARG A 130 5.16 1.77 8.89
C ARG A 130 4.92 1.39 10.35
N GLN A 131 3.87 0.62 10.61
CA GLN A 131 3.56 0.17 11.96
C GLN A 131 2.77 -1.14 11.92
N TRP A 132 3.04 -2.01 12.89
CA TRP A 132 2.27 -3.22 13.13
C TRP A 132 0.96 -2.90 13.85
N PHE A 133 -0.13 -3.50 13.39
CA PHE A 133 -1.45 -3.38 14.00
C PHE A 133 -2.06 -4.76 14.19
N LEU A 134 -2.72 -4.98 15.33
CA LEU A 134 -3.68 -6.07 15.45
C LEU A 134 -4.79 -5.89 14.40
N LEU A 135 -5.35 -6.99 13.87
CA LEU A 135 -6.38 -6.91 12.84
C LEU A 135 -7.57 -6.03 13.26
N CYS A 136 -7.98 -6.10 14.53
CA CYS A 136 -9.07 -5.28 15.05
C CYS A 136 -8.76 -3.77 15.01
N ASP A 137 -7.52 -3.37 15.28
CA ASP A 137 -7.10 -1.97 15.25
C ASP A 137 -6.79 -1.50 13.83
N ALA A 138 -6.23 -2.37 12.99
CA ALA A 138 -6.07 -2.12 11.56
C ALA A 138 -7.41 -1.77 10.90
N LYS A 139 -8.47 -2.53 11.20
CA LYS A 139 -9.83 -2.24 10.71
C LYS A 139 -10.33 -0.86 11.16
N LYS A 140 -10.06 -0.44 12.40
CA LYS A 140 -10.47 0.88 12.93
C LYS A 140 -9.78 2.03 12.19
N VAL A 141 -8.47 1.93 11.96
CA VAL A 141 -7.73 3.02 11.28
C VAL A 141 -8.03 3.06 9.78
N LEU A 142 -8.31 1.91 9.16
CA LEU A 142 -8.66 1.83 7.74
C LEU A 142 -10.10 2.26 7.46
N SER A 143 -11.06 1.95 8.33
CA SER A 143 -12.50 2.21 8.07
C SER A 143 -12.82 3.68 7.82
N ILE A 144 -12.04 4.59 8.39
CA ILE A 144 -12.26 6.05 8.27
C ILE A 144 -11.99 6.55 6.85
N HIS A 145 -10.98 6.02 6.15
CA HIS A 145 -10.50 6.60 4.88
C HIS A 145 -10.23 5.59 3.77
N LYS A 146 -10.28 4.29 4.07
CA LYS A 146 -10.04 3.17 3.17
C LYS A 146 -10.99 2.00 3.51
N PRO A 147 -12.33 2.20 3.51
CA PRO A 147 -13.27 1.15 3.89
C PRO A 147 -13.14 -0.12 3.05
N LEU A 148 -12.80 -0.01 1.75
CA LEU A 148 -12.54 -1.19 0.92
C LEU A 148 -11.37 -2.05 1.43
N GLN A 149 -10.34 -1.43 2.02
CA GLN A 149 -9.20 -2.18 2.57
C GLN A 149 -9.55 -2.94 3.85
N VAL A 150 -10.63 -2.54 4.56
CA VAL A 150 -11.20 -3.33 5.67
C VAL A 150 -11.70 -4.68 5.15
N CYS A 151 -12.29 -4.72 3.94
CA CYS A 151 -12.76 -5.95 3.33
C CYS A 151 -11.64 -6.98 3.13
N TYR A 152 -10.39 -6.52 2.92
CA TYR A 152 -9.24 -7.42 2.77
C TYR A 152 -9.02 -8.23 4.05
N ILE A 153 -9.10 -7.54 5.20
CA ILE A 153 -8.92 -8.15 6.52
C ILE A 153 -10.08 -9.08 6.87
N ASN A 154 -11.31 -8.71 6.51
CA ASN A 154 -12.49 -9.53 6.79
C ASN A 154 -12.43 -10.91 6.10
N VAL A 155 -11.80 -11.02 4.93
CA VAL A 155 -11.59 -12.32 4.25
C VAL A 155 -10.68 -13.22 5.07
N VAL A 156 -9.64 -12.67 5.69
CA VAL A 156 -8.70 -13.45 6.52
C VAL A 156 -9.44 -14.04 7.71
N GLU A 157 -10.26 -13.25 8.39
CA GLU A 157 -11.06 -13.71 9.53
C GLU A 157 -12.08 -14.78 9.11
N SER A 158 -12.79 -14.63 7.99
CA SER A 158 -13.80 -15.61 7.54
C SER A 158 -13.19 -16.96 7.15
N THR A 159 -11.97 -16.98 6.60
CA THR A 159 -11.27 -18.23 6.27
C THR A 159 -10.84 -19.04 7.49
N LYS A 160 -10.63 -18.39 8.66
CA LYS A 160 -10.28 -19.10 9.90
C LYS A 160 -11.44 -19.83 10.56
N TYR A 161 -12.69 -19.47 10.25
CA TYR A 161 -13.89 -20.10 10.81
C TYR A 161 -14.48 -21.21 9.93
N THR A 162 -13.91 -21.43 8.75
CA THR A 162 -14.34 -22.48 7.80
C THR A 162 -13.38 -23.67 7.74
N SER A 163 -12.32 -23.69 8.57
CA SER A 163 -11.34 -24.78 8.70
C SER A 163 -11.46 -25.52 10.02
#